data_AF-A0A9X4AXK4-F1
#
_entry.id   AF-A0A9X4AXK4-F1
#
_cell.length_a   1.000
_cell.length_b   1.000
_cell.length_c   1.000
_cell.angle_alpha   90.00
_cell.angle_beta   90.00
_cell.angle_gamma   90.00
#
_symmetry.space_group_name_H-M   'P 1'
#
loop_
_entity.id
_entity.type
_entity.pdbx_description
1 polymer ?
#
loop_
_entity_poly.entity_id
_entity_poly.type
_entity_poly.pdbx_seq_one_letter_code
_entity_poly.pdbx_strand_id
1 'polypeptide(L)'
;MTSARRPRFMGIMPSGGPRLCVLHISDLHFCAPEARGHYWNTEATELAVAPHNRRGLLGSLLYDLRNEGLTPDLVVVSGDLLDRGSETGIEPVVTFLKTLAEGLGLPAARIVIAPGNHDVLRGGDPADRYALYDRIRGALYGDTRPPFAAGTPPHKRVDHHVFEDLDVEVVAFNSCEELEASAQKEHGSVGIGQRDHADGLLRRTRSKGHFRIAVVHHHLESPAGVGRTDYSVMTDAGGMRRWLARERFQLALHGHQHVDWHDVRELDGWFLAIAACASAGVAEYGRKEWALPIAYQILVVEGPTRGRRIRREYDPQTMEWADAGRGEDTQALRFGPADAAVSSGARPEPLPKTPPPEEPSPPSLTRKGRIAVKIQHLERAIDSHRTTLRVQLVSVGAAVVLGMALAAYLYRTLPPVLSVSGGFALLFAGSIGLPMRLASYREAIDRLHFLKDGYQRCASHRDDELVRVLDERFHRLI
;
A
#
# COMPACT_ATOMS: atom_id res chain seq x y z
N MET A 1 38.31 24.65 37.98
CA MET A 1 38.61 23.60 37.00
C MET A 1 37.30 22.95 36.58
N THR A 2 36.83 23.36 35.42
CA THR A 2 35.65 22.88 34.70
C THR A 2 35.90 21.49 34.13
N SER A 3 34.98 20.54 34.37
CA SER A 3 34.82 19.37 33.50
C SER A 3 33.38 19.33 33.01
N ALA A 4 33.13 20.13 31.98
CA ALA A 4 32.02 19.92 31.06
C ALA A 4 32.51 18.97 29.97
N ARG A 5 31.81 17.84 29.77
CA ARG A 5 31.87 16.94 28.59
C ARG A 5 30.78 15.88 28.77
N ARG A 6 29.88 15.53 27.85
CA ARG A 6 29.41 15.95 26.50
C ARG A 6 28.10 15.14 26.27
N PRO A 7 27.19 15.53 25.36
CA PRO A 7 25.95 14.79 25.12
C PRO A 7 26.24 13.41 24.51
N ARG A 8 25.60 12.35 25.02
CA ARG A 8 25.60 11.03 24.37
C ARG A 8 24.61 11.04 23.21
N PHE A 9 25.10 11.43 22.04
CA PHE A 9 24.58 10.99 20.75
C PHE A 9 25.77 10.83 19.81
N MET A 10 26.46 9.71 19.93
CA MET A 10 27.44 9.20 18.97
C MET A 10 27.64 7.72 19.30
N GLY A 11 26.89 6.88 18.60
CA GLY A 11 26.99 5.42 18.65
C GLY A 11 26.26 4.88 17.45
N ILE A 12 27.02 4.32 16.52
CA ILE A 12 26.50 3.55 15.39
C ILE A 12 25.83 2.31 15.98
N MET A 13 24.71 1.92 15.37
CA MET A 13 24.00 0.67 15.69
C MET A 13 24.96 -0.52 15.67
N PRO A 14 24.71 -1.60 16.45
CA PRO A 14 25.53 -2.82 16.45
C PRO A 14 25.84 -3.43 15.06
N SER A 15 25.09 -3.06 14.01
CA SER A 15 25.30 -3.41 12.59
C SER A 15 26.36 -2.57 11.84
N GLY A 16 26.88 -1.49 12.42
CA GLY A 16 27.91 -0.66 11.77
C GLY A 16 27.41 0.46 10.82
N GLY A 17 26.11 0.79 10.80
CA GLY A 17 25.61 2.00 10.11
C GLY A 17 24.33 2.62 10.71
N PRO A 18 23.91 3.83 10.26
CA PRO A 18 22.65 4.49 10.63
C PRO A 18 21.43 3.94 9.85
N ARG A 19 21.47 2.66 9.44
CA ARG A 19 20.46 2.06 8.55
C ARG A 19 19.61 1.02 9.27
N LEU A 20 18.31 1.26 9.32
CA LEU A 20 17.27 0.27 9.63
C LEU A 20 16.42 0.12 8.37
N CYS A 21 16.28 -1.09 7.86
CA CYS A 21 15.43 -1.43 6.73
C CYS A 21 14.18 -2.15 7.22
N VAL A 22 13.00 -1.54 7.06
CA VAL A 22 11.72 -2.12 7.47
C VAL A 22 10.92 -2.48 6.23
N LEU A 23 10.63 -3.77 6.04
CA LEU A 23 9.59 -4.20 5.10
C LEU A 23 8.23 -3.97 5.75
N HIS A 24 7.37 -3.18 5.12
CA HIS A 24 6.01 -2.95 5.57
C HIS A 24 5.02 -3.47 4.52
N ILE A 25 4.21 -4.43 4.94
CA ILE A 25 3.09 -5.01 4.18
C ILE A 25 1.81 -4.84 5.00
N SER A 26 0.65 -4.84 4.34
CA SER A 26 -0.65 -4.74 5.01
C SER A 26 -1.75 -5.41 4.19
N ASP A 27 -2.91 -5.57 4.81
CA ASP A 27 -4.13 -6.07 4.20
C ASP A 27 -3.86 -7.35 3.39
N LEU A 28 -3.43 -8.40 4.11
CA LEU A 28 -3.10 -9.72 3.53
C LEU A 28 -4.35 -10.55 3.22
N HIS A 29 -5.38 -10.44 4.07
CA HIS A 29 -6.67 -11.11 3.93
C HIS A 29 -6.57 -12.62 3.64
N PHE A 30 -5.80 -13.36 4.43
CA PHE A 30 -5.74 -14.81 4.31
C PHE A 30 -7.07 -15.47 4.68
N CYS A 31 -7.46 -16.46 3.88
CA CYS A 31 -8.64 -17.29 4.11
C CYS A 31 -8.42 -18.66 3.47
N ALA A 32 -9.50 -19.38 3.14
CA ALA A 32 -9.41 -20.67 2.47
C ALA A 32 -8.63 -20.53 1.13
N PRO A 33 -7.70 -21.45 0.80
CA PRO A 33 -6.89 -21.38 -0.42
C PRO A 33 -7.69 -21.29 -1.72
N GLU A 34 -8.91 -21.81 -1.73
CA GLU A 34 -9.82 -21.82 -2.87
C GLU A 34 -10.59 -20.49 -3.03
N ALA A 35 -10.48 -19.57 -2.06
CA ALA A 35 -11.12 -18.28 -2.11
C ALA A 35 -10.51 -17.41 -3.21
N ARG A 36 -11.38 -16.74 -3.97
CA ARG A 36 -11.05 -15.84 -5.08
C ARG A 36 -10.78 -14.42 -4.58
N GLY A 37 -10.20 -13.58 -5.45
CA GLY A 37 -9.94 -12.17 -5.13
C GLY A 37 -8.68 -11.89 -4.30
N HIS A 38 -7.79 -12.88 -4.14
CA HIS A 38 -6.58 -12.79 -3.31
C HIS A 38 -5.31 -13.14 -4.09
N TYR A 39 -4.22 -12.41 -3.85
CA TYR A 39 -2.97 -12.53 -4.61
C TYR A 39 -2.07 -13.70 -4.16
N TRP A 40 -2.21 -14.12 -2.91
CA TRP A 40 -1.42 -15.21 -2.35
C TRP A 40 -1.91 -16.60 -2.76
N ASN A 41 -3.09 -16.73 -3.39
CA ASN A 41 -3.55 -18.01 -3.92
C ASN A 41 -2.83 -18.35 -5.24
N THR A 42 -2.59 -19.63 -5.48
CA THR A 42 -1.93 -20.14 -6.71
C THR A 42 -2.84 -20.06 -7.95
N GLU A 43 -4.09 -19.65 -7.76
CA GLU A 43 -5.06 -19.34 -8.80
C GLU A 43 -5.24 -17.83 -8.97
N ALA A 44 -4.15 -17.06 -9.02
CA ALA A 44 -4.11 -15.70 -9.58
C ALA A 44 -4.57 -15.63 -11.07
N THR A 45 -5.46 -16.52 -11.49
CA THR A 45 -6.34 -16.55 -12.66
C THR A 45 -6.98 -15.19 -12.93
N GLU A 46 -7.33 -14.42 -11.90
CA GLU A 46 -7.83 -13.05 -12.04
C GLU A 46 -6.78 -12.05 -12.54
N LEU A 47 -5.50 -12.35 -12.32
CA LEU A 47 -4.35 -11.62 -12.85
C LEU A 47 -3.82 -12.23 -14.16
N ALA A 48 -4.51 -13.24 -14.72
CA ALA A 48 -4.17 -13.94 -15.96
C ALA A 48 -2.72 -14.52 -16.00
N VAL A 49 -2.19 -14.97 -14.86
CA VAL A 49 -0.79 -15.41 -14.73
C VAL A 49 -0.51 -16.75 -15.41
N ALA A 50 0.53 -16.79 -16.27
CA ALA A 50 0.99 -18.02 -16.91
C ALA A 50 1.39 -19.07 -15.86
N PRO A 51 1.01 -20.37 -16.00
CA PRO A 51 1.18 -21.37 -14.94
C PRO A 51 2.60 -21.51 -14.37
N HIS A 52 3.63 -21.31 -15.20
CA HIS A 52 5.04 -21.44 -14.81
C HIS A 52 5.60 -20.20 -14.08
N ASN A 53 4.88 -19.06 -14.09
CA ASN A 53 5.30 -17.80 -13.47
C ASN A 53 4.55 -17.50 -12.15
N ARG A 54 3.78 -18.47 -11.63
CA ARG A 54 2.97 -18.29 -10.42
C ARG A 54 3.81 -18.44 -9.15
N ARG A 55 4.59 -17.42 -8.83
CA ARG A 55 5.38 -17.38 -7.57
C ARG A 55 4.54 -17.05 -6.33
N GLY A 56 3.28 -16.64 -6.50
CA GLY A 56 2.41 -16.13 -5.43
C GLY A 56 3.02 -14.91 -4.74
N LEU A 57 2.32 -14.32 -3.77
CA LEU A 57 2.81 -13.16 -3.01
C LEU A 57 4.20 -13.40 -2.40
N LEU A 58 4.40 -14.53 -1.71
CA LEU A 58 5.65 -14.82 -1.00
C LEU A 58 6.86 -14.89 -1.96
N GLY A 59 6.74 -15.70 -3.01
CA GLY A 59 7.84 -15.94 -3.93
C GLY A 59 8.16 -14.72 -4.80
N SER A 60 7.14 -13.96 -5.22
CA SER A 60 7.36 -12.73 -6.01
C SER A 60 7.99 -11.64 -5.15
N LEU A 61 7.54 -11.46 -3.90
CA LEU A 61 8.07 -10.48 -2.95
C LEU A 61 9.55 -10.76 -2.62
N LEU A 62 9.89 -12.01 -2.27
CA LEU A 62 11.27 -12.40 -1.98
C LEU A 62 12.19 -12.23 -3.19
N TYR A 63 11.67 -12.51 -4.39
CA TYR A 63 12.42 -12.31 -5.63
C TYR A 63 12.71 -10.84 -5.87
N ASP A 64 11.70 -9.97 -5.70
CA ASP A 64 11.85 -8.53 -5.90
C ASP A 64 12.84 -7.91 -4.92
N LEU A 65 12.70 -8.21 -3.63
CA LEU A 65 13.63 -7.72 -2.59
C LEU A 65 15.08 -8.10 -2.90
N ARG A 66 15.32 -9.33 -3.39
CA ARG A 66 16.66 -9.77 -3.80
C ARG A 66 17.17 -9.03 -5.03
N ASN A 67 16.33 -8.82 -6.04
CA ASN A 67 16.68 -8.10 -7.25
C ASN A 67 17.03 -6.63 -6.96
N GLU A 68 16.30 -5.99 -6.06
CA GLU A 68 16.54 -4.61 -5.62
C GLU A 68 17.70 -4.49 -4.61
N GLY A 69 18.30 -5.61 -4.19
CA GLY A 69 19.36 -5.63 -3.19
C GLY A 69 18.91 -5.12 -1.81
N LEU A 70 17.62 -5.27 -1.50
CA LEU A 70 17.02 -4.82 -0.25
C LEU A 70 17.04 -5.95 0.79
N THR A 71 17.62 -5.68 1.95
CA THR A 71 17.74 -6.62 3.07
C THR A 71 17.00 -6.07 4.29
N PRO A 72 15.71 -6.38 4.48
CA PRO A 72 14.97 -5.96 5.67
C PRO A 72 15.57 -6.51 6.96
N ASP A 73 15.65 -5.66 7.99
CA ASP A 73 16.00 -6.03 9.37
C ASP A 73 14.76 -6.38 10.21
N LEU A 74 13.60 -5.87 9.78
CA LEU A 74 12.31 -5.98 10.43
C LEU A 74 11.19 -6.09 9.37
N VAL A 75 10.19 -6.92 9.66
CA VAL A 75 8.94 -6.98 8.90
C VAL A 75 7.80 -6.46 9.77
N VAL A 76 7.02 -5.51 9.26
CA VAL A 76 5.82 -4.98 9.90
C VAL A 76 4.61 -5.35 9.05
N VAL A 77 3.59 -5.92 9.70
CA VAL A 77 2.30 -6.24 9.10
C VAL A 77 1.21 -5.47 9.84
N SER A 78 0.66 -4.44 9.21
CA SER A 78 -0.22 -3.47 9.87
C SER A 78 -1.71 -3.84 9.83
N GLY A 79 -2.04 -5.12 10.02
CA GLY A 79 -3.42 -5.59 10.16
C GLY A 79 -4.03 -6.22 8.92
N ASP A 80 -5.28 -6.67 9.10
CA ASP A 80 -6.06 -7.48 8.16
C ASP A 80 -5.26 -8.67 7.64
N LEU A 81 -4.76 -9.46 8.61
CA LEU A 81 -4.09 -10.73 8.39
C LEU A 81 -5.06 -11.75 7.78
N LEU A 82 -6.30 -11.77 8.28
CA LEU A 82 -7.38 -12.65 7.86
C LEU A 82 -8.40 -11.91 6.99
N ASP A 83 -9.08 -12.66 6.13
CA ASP A 83 -10.27 -12.15 5.47
C ASP A 83 -11.52 -12.41 6.32
N ARG A 84 -12.12 -11.35 6.87
CA ARG A 84 -13.41 -11.36 7.57
C ARG A 84 -13.48 -12.39 8.71
N GLY A 85 -12.39 -12.55 9.46
CA GLY A 85 -12.31 -13.49 10.56
C GLY A 85 -12.36 -14.95 10.11
N SER A 86 -11.83 -15.26 8.92
CA SER A 86 -11.78 -16.63 8.42
C SER A 86 -10.78 -17.47 9.22
N GLU A 87 -11.27 -18.39 10.06
CA GLU A 87 -10.43 -19.30 10.84
C GLU A 87 -9.48 -20.14 9.97
N THR A 88 -9.94 -20.53 8.77
CA THR A 88 -9.12 -21.27 7.79
C THR A 88 -7.92 -20.49 7.28
N GLY A 89 -7.87 -19.16 7.46
CA GLY A 89 -6.73 -18.32 7.09
C GLY A 89 -5.59 -18.32 8.10
N ILE A 90 -5.80 -18.86 9.33
CA ILE A 90 -4.81 -18.81 10.41
C ILE A 90 -3.55 -19.60 10.07
N GLU A 91 -3.69 -20.84 9.60
CA GLU A 91 -2.52 -21.65 9.23
C GLU A 91 -1.79 -21.03 8.03
N PRO A 92 -2.47 -20.67 6.92
CA PRO A 92 -1.82 -20.02 5.78
C PRO A 92 -1.06 -18.75 6.12
N VAL A 93 -1.63 -17.84 6.94
CA VAL A 93 -0.95 -16.59 7.29
C VAL A 93 0.25 -16.84 8.20
N VAL A 94 0.16 -17.76 9.16
CA VAL A 94 1.29 -18.11 10.04
C VAL A 94 2.41 -18.73 9.22
N THR A 95 2.08 -19.64 8.31
CA THR A 95 3.03 -20.27 7.40
C THR A 95 3.68 -19.24 6.48
N PHE A 96 2.88 -18.35 5.87
CA PHE A 96 3.38 -17.25 5.06
C PHE A 96 4.39 -16.37 5.83
N LEU A 97 4.04 -15.93 7.04
CA LEU A 97 4.90 -15.06 7.84
C LEU A 97 6.21 -15.76 8.24
N LYS A 98 6.14 -17.01 8.69
CA LYS A 98 7.35 -17.76 9.07
C LYS A 98 8.27 -18.00 7.86
N THR A 99 7.72 -18.42 6.72
CA THR A 99 8.52 -18.64 5.51
C THR A 99 9.03 -17.33 4.91
N LEU A 100 8.32 -16.21 5.08
CA LEU A 100 8.84 -14.88 4.74
C LEU A 100 10.06 -14.53 5.60
N ALA A 101 9.97 -14.69 6.92
CA ALA A 101 11.11 -14.48 7.82
C ALA A 101 12.30 -15.37 7.44
N GLU A 102 12.09 -16.67 7.21
CA GLU A 102 13.12 -17.61 6.77
C GLU A 102 13.75 -17.18 5.43
N GLY A 103 12.93 -16.79 4.45
CA GLY A 103 13.38 -16.35 3.12
C GLY A 103 14.21 -15.06 3.15
N LEU A 104 14.02 -14.23 4.19
CA LEU A 104 14.79 -13.01 4.49
C LEU A 104 15.97 -13.27 5.44
N GLY A 105 16.13 -14.49 5.97
CA GLY A 105 17.17 -14.80 6.97
C GLY A 105 16.92 -14.17 8.35
N LEU A 106 15.67 -13.87 8.68
CA LEU A 106 15.26 -13.25 9.94
C LEU A 106 14.63 -14.28 10.89
N PRO A 107 14.79 -14.14 12.21
CA PRO A 107 13.99 -14.92 13.16
C PRO A 107 12.55 -14.40 13.18
N ALA A 108 11.58 -15.27 13.49
CA ALA A 108 10.15 -14.90 13.57
C ALA A 108 9.87 -13.73 14.53
N ALA A 109 10.72 -13.53 15.54
CA ALA A 109 10.65 -12.38 16.46
C ALA A 109 10.81 -11.00 15.75
N ARG A 110 11.36 -10.96 14.53
CA ARG A 110 11.47 -9.76 13.68
C ARG A 110 10.23 -9.47 12.84
N ILE A 111 9.16 -10.24 13.03
CA ILE A 111 7.85 -9.92 12.47
C ILE A 111 7.04 -9.22 13.56
N VAL A 112 6.55 -8.02 13.28
CA VAL A 112 5.61 -7.29 14.14
C VAL A 112 4.27 -7.26 13.44
N ILE A 113 3.22 -7.73 14.13
CA ILE A 113 1.85 -7.73 13.62
C ILE A 113 0.97 -6.81 14.48
N ALA A 114 0.06 -6.07 13.85
CA ALA A 114 -1.05 -5.39 14.53
C ALA A 114 -2.38 -6.02 14.06
N PRO A 115 -3.48 -5.95 14.84
CA PRO A 115 -4.78 -6.42 14.39
C PRO A 115 -5.49 -5.36 13.52
N GLY A 116 -6.11 -5.81 12.43
CA GLY A 116 -7.08 -5.04 11.64
C GLY A 116 -8.53 -5.46 11.87
N ASN A 117 -9.47 -4.74 11.25
CA ASN A 117 -10.90 -4.95 11.45
C ASN A 117 -11.43 -6.28 10.87
N HIS A 118 -10.68 -6.94 9.99
CA HIS A 118 -10.95 -8.29 9.52
C HIS A 118 -10.33 -9.39 10.39
N ASP A 119 -9.44 -9.04 11.32
CA ASP A 119 -8.85 -10.00 12.28
C ASP A 119 -9.73 -10.23 13.52
N VAL A 120 -10.72 -9.36 13.72
CA VAL A 120 -11.63 -9.39 14.87
C VAL A 120 -13.00 -9.96 14.47
N LEU A 121 -13.54 -10.83 15.33
CA LEU A 121 -14.87 -11.39 15.13
C LEU A 121 -15.93 -10.32 15.37
N ARG A 122 -16.80 -10.12 14.38
CA ARG A 122 -17.92 -9.15 14.44
C ARG A 122 -19.20 -9.74 15.04
N GLY A 123 -19.17 -10.95 15.56
CA GLY A 123 -20.34 -11.61 16.18
C GLY A 123 -19.90 -12.71 17.15
N GLY A 124 -20.85 -13.24 17.91
CA GLY A 124 -20.57 -14.21 18.98
C GLY A 124 -20.33 -13.54 20.33
N ASP A 125 -19.66 -14.26 21.24
CA ASP A 125 -19.31 -13.76 22.56
C ASP A 125 -18.27 -12.62 22.45
N PRO A 126 -18.53 -11.42 23.02
CA PRO A 126 -17.54 -10.35 23.07
C PRO A 126 -16.18 -10.75 23.65
N ALA A 127 -16.13 -11.77 24.51
CA ALA A 127 -14.87 -12.30 25.05
C ALA A 127 -13.99 -12.97 23.97
N ASP A 128 -14.61 -13.52 22.92
CA ASP A 128 -13.94 -14.24 21.82
C ASP A 128 -13.57 -13.34 20.65
N ARG A 129 -13.89 -12.04 20.74
CA ARG A 129 -13.70 -11.05 19.68
C ARG A 129 -12.32 -11.07 19.02
N TYR A 130 -11.27 -11.41 19.77
CA TYR A 130 -9.88 -11.46 19.30
C TYR A 130 -9.30 -12.88 19.24
N ALA A 131 -10.11 -13.92 19.43
CA ALA A 131 -9.64 -15.30 19.56
C ALA A 131 -8.79 -15.75 18.36
N LEU A 132 -9.16 -15.34 17.13
CA LEU A 132 -8.42 -15.71 15.92
C LEU A 132 -7.06 -14.99 15.83
N TYR A 133 -7.04 -13.69 16.09
CA TYR A 133 -5.79 -12.92 16.18
C TYR A 133 -4.86 -13.47 17.26
N ASP A 134 -5.40 -13.81 18.44
CA ASP A 134 -4.62 -14.40 19.55
C ASP A 134 -3.99 -15.74 19.17
N ARG A 135 -4.70 -16.56 18.39
CA ARG A 135 -4.18 -17.82 17.84
C ARG A 135 -3.07 -17.59 16.84
N ILE A 136 -3.21 -16.63 15.92
CA ILE A 136 -2.14 -16.26 14.98
C ILE A 136 -0.91 -15.80 15.75
N ARG A 137 -1.09 -14.91 16.73
CA ARG A 137 -0.03 -14.37 17.57
C ARG A 137 0.72 -15.47 18.31
N GLY A 138 -0.01 -16.38 18.97
CA GLY A 138 0.59 -17.52 19.65
C GLY A 138 1.33 -18.47 18.72
N ALA A 139 0.75 -18.78 17.56
CA ALA A 139 1.36 -19.66 16.57
C ALA A 139 2.61 -19.04 15.92
N LEU A 140 2.64 -17.71 15.74
CA LEU A 140 3.77 -16.98 15.18
C LEU A 140 4.95 -16.91 16.16
N TYR A 141 4.70 -16.48 17.40
CA TYR A 141 5.76 -16.17 18.37
C TYR A 141 6.09 -17.29 19.34
N GLY A 142 5.19 -18.27 19.53
CA GLY A 142 5.34 -19.32 20.52
C GLY A 142 5.58 -18.77 21.93
N ASP A 143 6.51 -19.38 22.66
CA ASP A 143 6.81 -19.02 24.06
C ASP A 143 7.40 -17.61 24.23
N THR A 144 7.94 -17.02 23.16
CA THR A 144 8.51 -15.67 23.24
C THR A 144 7.43 -14.61 23.45
N ARG A 145 6.22 -14.84 22.92
CA ARG A 145 5.02 -14.01 23.12
C ARG A 145 3.78 -14.90 23.11
N PRO A 146 3.41 -15.51 24.25
CA PRO A 146 2.23 -16.37 24.32
C PRO A 146 0.97 -15.54 24.07
N PRO A 147 -0.14 -16.14 23.57
CA PRO A 147 -1.40 -15.45 23.32
C PRO A 147 -1.83 -14.54 24.48
N PHE A 148 -2.56 -13.47 24.17
CA PHE A 148 -3.25 -12.73 25.22
C PHE A 148 -4.18 -13.69 25.97
N ALA A 149 -4.25 -13.56 27.30
CA ALA A 149 -5.12 -14.41 28.10
C ALA A 149 -6.59 -14.22 27.68
N ALA A 150 -7.38 -15.28 27.75
CA ALA A 150 -8.81 -15.21 27.46
C ALA A 150 -9.47 -14.10 28.30
N GLY A 151 -10.34 -13.29 27.67
CA GLY A 151 -10.96 -12.14 28.32
C GLY A 151 -10.05 -10.91 28.52
N THR A 152 -8.82 -10.89 27.98
CA THR A 152 -8.00 -9.67 27.98
C THR A 152 -8.77 -8.55 27.28
N PRO A 153 -8.97 -7.40 27.95
CA PRO A 153 -9.78 -6.32 27.39
C PRO A 153 -9.08 -5.67 26.20
N PRO A 154 -9.83 -5.10 25.22
CA PRO A 154 -9.28 -4.53 23.99
C PRO A 154 -8.12 -3.56 24.19
N HIS A 155 -8.22 -2.65 25.18
CA HIS A 155 -7.19 -1.65 25.49
C HIS A 155 -5.89 -2.22 26.09
N LYS A 156 -5.84 -3.51 26.43
CA LYS A 156 -4.60 -4.20 26.89
C LYS A 156 -3.96 -5.06 25.81
N ARG A 157 -4.57 -5.13 24.63
CA ARG A 157 -4.07 -5.94 23.50
C ARG A 157 -3.06 -5.12 22.69
N VAL A 158 -1.97 -4.73 23.35
CA VAL A 158 -0.88 -3.94 22.78
C VAL A 158 0.40 -4.77 22.82
N ASP A 159 1.08 -4.84 21.68
CA ASP A 159 2.38 -5.48 21.61
C ASP A 159 3.50 -4.45 21.65
N HIS A 160 4.39 -4.58 22.63
CA HIS A 160 5.62 -3.78 22.72
C HIS A 160 6.82 -4.67 22.41
N HIS A 161 7.50 -4.35 21.32
CA HIS A 161 8.72 -5.02 20.87
C HIS A 161 9.92 -4.10 21.11
N VAL A 162 10.97 -4.64 21.70
CA VAL A 162 12.24 -3.93 21.90
C VAL A 162 13.34 -4.77 21.27
N PHE A 163 13.99 -4.21 20.26
CA PHE A 163 15.08 -4.82 19.53
C PHE A 163 16.36 -4.07 19.91
N GLU A 164 16.98 -4.45 21.03
CA GLU A 164 18.14 -3.75 21.58
C GLU A 164 19.32 -3.73 20.59
N ASP A 165 19.49 -4.80 19.79
CA ASP A 165 20.53 -4.88 18.78
C ASP A 165 20.27 -3.98 17.56
N LEU A 166 19.01 -3.56 17.38
CA LEU A 166 18.58 -2.59 16.39
C LEU A 166 18.23 -1.23 17.01
N ASP A 167 18.52 -0.94 18.28
CA ASP A 167 18.13 0.31 18.98
C ASP A 167 16.72 0.82 18.61
N VAL A 168 15.78 -0.11 18.41
CA VAL A 168 14.44 0.14 17.90
C VAL A 168 13.44 -0.44 18.87
N GLU A 169 12.38 0.31 19.13
CA GLU A 169 11.20 -0.24 19.76
C GLU A 169 9.96 0.01 18.91
N VAL A 170 9.10 -1.00 18.83
CA VAL A 170 7.88 -0.98 18.03
C VAL A 170 6.70 -1.22 18.94
N VAL A 171 5.69 -0.38 18.84
CA VAL A 171 4.41 -0.57 19.56
C VAL A 171 3.32 -0.82 18.54
N ALA A 172 2.81 -2.05 18.53
CA ALA A 172 1.66 -2.45 17.73
C ALA A 172 0.39 -2.26 18.56
N PHE A 173 -0.40 -1.27 18.15
CA PHE A 173 -1.65 -0.88 18.79
C PHE A 173 -2.83 -1.63 18.17
N ASN A 174 -3.77 -1.98 19.02
CA ASN A 174 -5.09 -2.45 18.63
C ASN A 174 -5.96 -1.25 18.26
N SER A 175 -5.87 -0.83 17.00
CA SER A 175 -6.76 0.23 16.45
C SER A 175 -8.21 -0.23 16.25
N CYS A 176 -8.54 -1.46 16.63
CA CYS A 176 -9.89 -2.00 16.56
C CYS A 176 -10.66 -1.80 17.87
N GLU A 177 -10.11 -1.15 18.91
CA GLU A 177 -10.64 -1.14 20.27
C GLU A 177 -12.16 -0.90 20.35
N GLU A 178 -12.64 0.19 19.76
CA GLU A 178 -14.07 0.57 19.81
C GLU A 178 -14.90 0.07 18.63
N LEU A 179 -14.40 -0.87 17.81
CA LEU A 179 -15.24 -1.46 16.75
C LEU A 179 -16.43 -2.19 17.40
N GLU A 180 -17.62 -1.61 17.24
CA GLU A 180 -18.88 -2.22 17.66
C GLU A 180 -19.39 -3.14 16.55
N ALA A 181 -19.40 -4.43 16.83
CA ALA A 181 -19.96 -5.50 16.00
C ALA A 181 -21.34 -5.15 15.41
N SER A 182 -22.22 -4.56 16.22
CA SER A 182 -23.59 -4.20 15.85
C SER A 182 -23.72 -2.92 15.04
N ALA A 183 -22.70 -2.06 15.02
CA ALA A 183 -22.80 -0.73 14.45
C ALA A 183 -22.42 -0.68 12.96
N GLN A 184 -21.93 -1.78 12.37
CA GLN A 184 -21.33 -1.82 11.02
C GLN A 184 -20.32 -0.69 10.77
N LYS A 185 -19.70 -0.17 11.85
CA LYS A 185 -18.70 0.89 11.76
C LYS A 185 -17.35 0.24 11.46
N GLU A 186 -16.67 0.73 10.42
CA GLU A 186 -15.30 0.34 10.09
C GLU A 186 -14.27 1.35 10.64
N HIS A 187 -14.71 2.24 11.52
CA HIS A 187 -13.83 3.23 12.14
C HIS A 187 -12.98 2.62 13.23
N GLY A 188 -11.66 2.79 13.10
CA GLY A 188 -10.74 2.45 14.17
C GLY A 188 -10.65 3.49 15.28
N SER A 189 -10.12 3.05 16.42
CA SER A 189 -9.67 3.90 17.52
C SER A 189 -8.67 3.16 18.40
N VAL A 190 -7.79 3.91 19.06
CA VAL A 190 -6.84 3.37 20.06
C VAL A 190 -7.29 3.72 21.47
N GLY A 191 -8.15 4.73 21.66
CA GLY A 191 -8.73 5.02 22.97
C GLY A 191 -7.70 5.55 23.99
N ILE A 192 -8.19 6.10 25.11
CA ILE A 192 -7.32 6.63 26.18
C ILE A 192 -6.71 5.48 27.00
N GLY A 193 -7.50 4.45 27.33
CA GLY A 193 -7.04 3.34 28.16
C GLY A 193 -5.87 2.57 27.55
N GLN A 194 -5.82 2.45 26.22
CA GLN A 194 -4.70 1.79 25.54
C GLN A 194 -3.45 2.66 25.52
N ARG A 195 -3.59 3.97 25.35
CA ARG A 195 -2.48 4.92 25.47
C ARG A 195 -1.90 4.91 26.88
N ASP A 196 -2.74 4.86 27.92
CA ASP A 196 -2.28 4.75 29.32
C ASP A 196 -1.57 3.40 29.57
N HIS A 197 -2.07 2.32 28.96
CA HIS A 197 -1.41 1.02 29.00
C HIS A 197 -0.04 1.07 28.32
N ALA A 198 0.04 1.65 27.11
CA ALA A 198 1.26 1.83 26.34
C ALA A 198 2.28 2.73 27.05
N ASP A 199 1.84 3.82 27.70
CA ASP A 199 2.69 4.64 28.57
C ASP A 199 3.35 3.76 29.64
N GLY A 200 2.61 2.79 30.19
CA GLY A 200 3.14 1.83 31.14
C GLY A 200 4.19 0.86 30.61
N LEU A 201 4.04 0.43 29.36
CA LEU A 201 5.03 -0.40 28.67
C LEU A 201 6.32 0.40 28.40
N LEU A 202 6.16 1.64 27.92
CA LEU A 202 7.26 2.54 27.54
C LEU A 202 8.06 3.08 28.73
N ARG A 203 7.53 3.07 29.96
CA ARG A 203 8.23 3.58 31.16
C ARG A 203 9.65 3.04 31.31
N ARG A 204 9.89 1.78 30.94
CA ARG A 204 11.20 1.11 31.11
C ARG A 204 12.20 1.42 29.99
N THR A 205 11.72 1.85 28.83
CA THR A 205 12.54 2.14 27.64
C THR A 205 12.66 3.63 27.36
N ARG A 206 11.88 4.47 28.04
CA ARG A 206 11.79 5.93 27.78
C ARG A 206 13.15 6.63 27.74
N SER A 207 14.05 6.28 28.65
CA SER A 207 15.39 6.88 28.77
C SER A 207 16.43 6.31 27.82
N LYS A 208 16.11 5.25 27.07
CA LYS A 208 17.08 4.55 26.19
C LYS A 208 17.27 5.26 24.86
N GLY A 209 16.30 6.05 24.41
CA GLY A 209 16.41 6.83 23.17
C GLY A 209 16.22 6.04 21.87
N HIS A 210 15.63 4.84 21.95
CA HIS A 210 15.33 4.00 20.79
C HIS A 210 14.55 4.75 19.70
N PHE A 211 14.77 4.33 18.44
CA PHE A 211 13.89 4.68 17.34
C PHE A 211 12.53 3.99 17.52
N ARG A 212 11.48 4.78 17.65
CA ARG A 212 10.12 4.36 17.97
C ARG A 212 9.24 4.31 16.74
N ILE A 213 8.66 3.14 16.50
CA ILE A 213 7.69 2.89 15.44
C ILE A 213 6.34 2.54 16.06
N ALA A 214 5.29 3.26 15.69
CA ALA A 214 3.92 2.89 16.00
C ALA A 214 3.33 2.13 14.83
N VAL A 215 2.60 1.05 15.12
CA VAL A 215 1.86 0.29 14.11
C VAL A 215 0.39 0.28 14.52
N VAL A 216 -0.47 0.78 13.65
CA VAL A 216 -1.94 0.71 13.76
C VAL A 216 -2.47 0.16 12.43
N HIS A 217 -3.72 -0.26 12.37
CA HIS A 217 -4.32 -0.67 11.10
C HIS A 217 -5.04 0.50 10.42
N HIS A 218 -5.94 1.16 11.15
CA HIS A 218 -6.73 2.28 10.63
C HIS A 218 -5.91 3.57 10.48
N HIS A 219 -6.35 4.46 9.58
CA HIS A 219 -5.58 5.64 9.21
C HIS A 219 -5.46 6.66 10.34
N LEU A 220 -4.28 7.27 10.48
CA LEU A 220 -4.05 8.43 11.35
C LEU A 220 -4.30 9.77 10.64
N GLU A 221 -4.39 9.74 9.32
CA GLU A 221 -4.62 10.91 8.47
C GLU A 221 -5.29 10.47 7.16
N SER A 222 -6.14 11.34 6.61
CA SER A 222 -6.82 11.07 5.36
C SER A 222 -5.82 11.12 4.20
N PRO A 223 -5.67 10.06 3.39
CA PRO A 223 -4.85 10.11 2.19
C PRO A 223 -5.34 11.20 1.23
N ALA A 224 -4.47 12.16 0.91
CA ALA A 224 -4.79 13.22 -0.04
C ALA A 224 -5.05 12.66 -1.44
N GLY A 225 -6.05 13.20 -2.14
CA GLY A 225 -6.35 12.82 -3.53
C GLY A 225 -7.21 11.55 -3.68
N VAL A 226 -7.62 10.91 -2.59
CA VAL A 226 -8.56 9.79 -2.62
C VAL A 226 -9.99 10.33 -2.56
N GLY A 227 -10.79 10.08 -3.60
CA GLY A 227 -12.19 10.51 -3.71
C GLY A 227 -13.17 9.70 -2.85
N ARG A 228 -12.69 9.06 -1.78
CA ARG A 228 -13.54 8.31 -0.85
C ARG A 228 -14.25 9.29 0.08
N THR A 229 -15.57 9.28 0.02
CA THR A 229 -16.44 10.09 0.88
C THR A 229 -16.65 9.44 2.24
N ASP A 230 -16.14 8.21 2.43
CA ASP A 230 -16.53 7.32 3.48
C ASP A 230 -15.31 6.85 4.34
N TYR A 231 -15.36 7.23 5.62
CA TYR A 231 -14.96 6.42 6.79
C TYR A 231 -13.63 5.65 6.72
N SER A 232 -12.53 6.17 7.29
CA SER A 232 -11.28 5.38 7.47
C SER A 232 -10.22 5.94 8.40
N VAL A 233 -10.24 7.25 8.68
CA VAL A 233 -9.40 7.85 9.72
C VAL A 233 -9.97 7.47 11.08
N MET A 234 -9.08 7.10 12.01
CA MET A 234 -9.48 6.79 13.38
C MET A 234 -10.23 7.95 14.01
N THR A 235 -11.26 7.66 14.80
CA THR A 235 -12.09 8.68 15.47
C THR A 235 -11.25 9.59 16.37
N ASP A 236 -10.21 9.03 16.99
CA ASP A 236 -9.29 9.71 17.88
C ASP A 236 -7.92 9.99 17.27
N ALA A 237 -7.79 9.94 15.93
CA ALA A 237 -6.51 10.10 15.20
C ALA A 237 -5.73 11.35 15.59
N GLY A 238 -6.42 12.50 15.78
CA GLY A 238 -5.77 13.74 16.22
C GLY A 238 -5.16 13.64 17.62
N GLY A 239 -5.87 12.98 18.56
CA GLY A 239 -5.36 12.71 19.91
C GLY A 239 -4.21 11.71 19.89
N MET A 240 -4.33 10.65 19.09
CA MET A 240 -3.30 9.64 18.93
C MET A 240 -2.00 10.22 18.36
N ARG A 241 -2.08 11.04 17.31
CA ARG A 241 -0.90 11.71 16.71
C ARG A 241 -0.16 12.60 17.71
N ARG A 242 -0.88 13.42 18.48
CA ARG A 242 -0.27 14.25 19.53
C ARG A 242 0.38 13.40 20.63
N TRP A 243 -0.27 12.32 21.04
CA TRP A 243 0.31 11.38 22.01
C TRP A 243 1.59 10.73 21.47
N LEU A 244 1.59 10.26 20.22
CA LEU A 244 2.78 9.70 19.56
C LEU A 244 3.94 10.69 19.50
N ALA A 245 3.67 11.95 19.14
CA ALA A 245 4.68 13.00 19.10
C ALA A 245 5.26 13.31 20.51
N ARG A 246 4.40 13.39 21.53
CA ARG A 246 4.81 13.56 22.94
C ARG A 246 5.68 12.41 23.42
N GLU A 247 5.32 11.19 23.07
CA GLU A 247 6.08 9.97 23.36
C GLU A 247 7.25 9.76 22.39
N ARG A 248 7.59 10.75 21.55
CA ARG A 248 8.77 10.75 20.68
C ARG A 248 8.81 9.59 19.69
N PHE A 249 7.66 9.16 19.18
CA PHE A 249 7.59 8.26 18.02
C PHE A 249 8.05 8.98 16.76
N GLN A 250 8.94 8.36 15.99
CA GLN A 250 9.44 8.92 14.74
C GLN A 250 8.56 8.52 13.55
N LEU A 251 8.01 7.30 13.59
CA LEU A 251 7.30 6.70 12.48
C LEU A 251 5.99 6.07 12.95
N ALA A 252 4.91 6.27 12.19
CA ALA A 252 3.65 5.58 12.35
C ALA A 252 3.26 4.86 11.05
N LEU A 253 3.00 3.56 11.14
CA LEU A 253 2.72 2.66 10.03
C LEU A 253 1.28 2.16 10.11
N HIS A 254 0.58 2.17 8.97
CA HIS A 254 -0.80 1.69 8.89
C HIS A 254 -1.22 1.14 7.51
N GLY A 255 -2.44 0.63 7.41
CA GLY A 255 -3.04 0.02 6.21
C GLY A 255 -4.51 0.44 6.05
N HIS A 256 -5.43 -0.53 5.91
CA HIS A 256 -6.90 -0.41 5.92
C HIS A 256 -7.54 0.00 4.60
N GLN A 257 -7.20 1.16 4.02
CA GLN A 257 -7.85 1.58 2.76
C GLN A 257 -7.23 0.97 1.51
N HIS A 258 -6.19 0.16 1.64
CA HIS A 258 -5.42 -0.40 0.53
C HIS A 258 -4.76 0.69 -0.33
N VAL A 259 -4.67 1.92 0.20
CA VAL A 259 -4.05 3.07 -0.46
C VAL A 259 -2.65 3.23 0.09
N ASP A 260 -1.70 3.22 -0.82
CA ASP A 260 -0.34 3.62 -0.53
C ASP A 260 -0.30 5.15 -0.30
N TRP A 261 0.27 5.61 0.81
CA TRP A 261 0.28 7.04 1.13
C TRP A 261 1.33 7.37 2.18
N HIS A 262 1.80 8.62 2.22
CA HIS A 262 2.66 9.10 3.31
C HIS A 262 2.48 10.60 3.54
N ASP A 263 2.85 11.04 4.74
CA ASP A 263 2.90 12.45 5.13
C ASP A 263 3.82 12.65 6.34
N VAL A 264 4.22 13.88 6.60
CA VAL A 264 5.01 14.27 7.77
C VAL A 264 4.30 15.40 8.50
N ARG A 265 3.98 15.16 9.78
CA ARG A 265 3.30 16.15 10.63
C ARG A 265 4.24 16.69 11.68
N GLU A 266 4.34 18.02 11.76
CA GLU A 266 4.94 18.70 12.90
C GLU A 266 3.89 18.84 14.00
N LEU A 267 4.18 18.30 15.17
CA LEU A 267 3.32 18.28 16.34
C LEU A 267 4.18 18.66 17.55
N ASP A 268 3.92 19.83 18.12
CA ASP A 268 4.61 20.33 19.32
C ASP A 268 6.16 20.29 19.20
N GLY A 269 6.68 20.75 18.06
CA GLY A 269 8.13 20.78 17.78
C GLY A 269 8.73 19.41 17.45
N TRP A 270 7.92 18.44 17.04
CA TRP A 270 8.34 17.09 16.67
C TRP A 270 7.74 16.65 15.34
N PHE A 271 8.57 16.19 14.41
CA PHE A 271 8.14 15.58 13.17
C PHE A 271 7.81 14.10 13.38
N LEU A 272 6.57 13.74 13.07
CA LEU A 272 6.08 12.37 12.98
C LEU A 272 5.87 12.03 11.50
N ALA A 273 6.62 11.06 10.98
CA ALA A 273 6.37 10.48 9.67
C ALA A 273 5.23 9.45 9.76
N ILE A 274 4.27 9.53 8.86
CA ILE A 274 3.10 8.64 8.82
C ILE A 274 3.07 7.99 7.43
N ALA A 275 3.01 6.66 7.38
CA ALA A 275 3.02 5.92 6.12
C ALA A 275 1.95 4.81 6.09
N ALA A 276 1.08 4.89 5.09
CA ALA A 276 0.10 3.88 4.74
C ALA A 276 0.70 2.90 3.72
N CYS A 277 0.54 1.60 3.96
CA CYS A 277 0.81 0.59 2.94
C CYS A 277 -0.45 0.37 2.10
N ALA A 278 -0.27 0.11 0.81
CA ALA A 278 -1.34 -0.52 0.04
C ALA A 278 -1.54 -1.97 0.49
N SER A 279 -2.62 -2.58 0.00
CA SER A 279 -2.83 -4.00 0.21
C SER A 279 -1.83 -4.83 -0.58
N ALA A 280 -1.21 -5.78 0.11
CA ALA A 280 -0.32 -6.77 -0.50
C ALA A 280 -1.07 -8.06 -0.89
N GLY A 281 -2.24 -8.32 -0.29
CA GLY A 281 -2.95 -9.59 -0.43
C GLY A 281 -4.26 -9.56 -1.21
N VAL A 282 -4.96 -8.41 -1.27
CA VAL A 282 -6.27 -8.31 -1.94
C VAL A 282 -6.09 -7.94 -3.40
N ALA A 283 -6.67 -8.72 -4.31
CA ALA A 283 -6.59 -8.48 -5.75
C ALA A 283 -7.69 -7.55 -6.24
N GLU A 284 -8.95 -7.81 -5.86
CA GLU A 284 -10.12 -7.16 -6.47
C GLU A 284 -10.89 -6.21 -5.54
N TYR A 285 -11.48 -6.71 -4.46
CA TYR A 285 -12.41 -5.94 -3.66
C TYR A 285 -11.73 -4.81 -2.86
N GLY A 286 -12.45 -3.70 -2.64
CA GLY A 286 -11.89 -2.53 -1.97
C GLY A 286 -10.78 -1.81 -2.75
N ARG A 287 -10.42 -2.28 -3.96
CA ARG A 287 -9.32 -1.73 -4.79
C ARG A 287 -9.73 -1.40 -6.21
N LYS A 288 -10.45 -2.32 -6.87
CA LYS A 288 -10.76 -2.24 -8.31
C LYS A 288 -11.52 -0.99 -8.70
N GLU A 289 -12.50 -0.58 -7.89
CA GLU A 289 -13.28 0.65 -8.11
C GLU A 289 -12.38 1.91 -8.18
N TRP A 290 -11.28 1.89 -7.45
CA TRP A 290 -10.36 3.02 -7.29
C TRP A 290 -9.03 2.82 -8.03
N ALA A 291 -8.91 1.74 -8.82
CA ALA A 291 -7.71 1.34 -9.55
C ALA A 291 -6.45 1.33 -8.67
N LEU A 292 -6.57 0.84 -7.42
CA LEU A 292 -5.43 0.74 -6.49
C LEU A 292 -4.53 -0.45 -6.87
N PRO A 293 -3.20 -0.27 -6.89
CA PRO A 293 -2.23 -1.34 -7.21
C PRO A 293 -1.95 -2.23 -6.00
N ILE A 294 -1.52 -3.49 -6.25
CA ILE A 294 -1.00 -4.34 -5.16
C ILE A 294 0.38 -3.78 -4.89
N ALA A 295 0.67 -3.44 -3.64
CA ALA A 295 1.92 -2.78 -3.34
C ALA A 295 2.46 -3.22 -2.00
N TYR A 296 3.78 -3.14 -1.88
CA TYR A 296 4.46 -3.15 -0.60
C TYR A 296 5.41 -1.96 -0.54
N GLN A 297 5.92 -1.67 0.65
CA GLN A 297 6.86 -0.58 0.84
C GLN A 297 8.01 -0.96 1.75
N ILE A 298 9.15 -0.30 1.53
CA ILE A 298 10.35 -0.45 2.33
C ILE A 298 10.69 0.91 2.92
N LEU A 299 10.85 0.97 4.24
CA LEU A 299 11.31 2.17 4.91
C LEU A 299 12.75 1.99 5.35
N VAL A 300 13.63 2.84 4.81
CA VAL A 300 15.04 2.88 5.17
C VAL A 300 15.26 4.10 6.05
N VAL A 301 15.44 3.90 7.35
CA VAL A 301 15.94 4.93 8.25
C VAL A 301 17.40 5.15 7.91
N GLU A 302 17.85 6.38 7.72
CA GLU A 302 19.23 6.71 7.32
C GLU A 302 19.97 7.53 8.39
N GLY A 303 19.30 7.77 9.51
CA GLY A 303 19.78 8.54 10.64
C GLY A 303 18.65 8.86 11.61
N PRO A 304 18.93 9.61 12.68
CA PRO A 304 17.96 9.88 13.74
C PRO A 304 16.78 10.77 13.31
N THR A 305 16.92 11.50 12.19
CA THR A 305 15.92 12.49 11.74
C THR A 305 15.51 12.34 10.27
N ARG A 306 16.10 11.39 9.55
CA ARG A 306 15.90 11.23 8.10
C ARG A 306 15.85 9.76 7.69
N GLY A 307 15.08 9.51 6.65
CA GLY A 307 15.06 8.23 5.97
C GLY A 307 14.45 8.37 4.59
N ARG A 308 14.07 7.25 4.00
CA ARG A 308 13.36 7.20 2.73
C ARG A 308 12.37 6.04 2.72
N ARG A 309 11.30 6.21 1.95
CA ARG A 309 10.26 5.24 1.65
C ARG A 309 10.44 4.81 0.19
N ILE A 310 10.61 3.52 -0.06
CA ILE A 310 10.66 2.92 -1.39
C ILE A 310 9.35 2.17 -1.58
N ARG A 311 8.69 2.36 -2.71
CA ARG A 311 7.38 1.80 -3.00
C ARG A 311 7.46 0.89 -4.21
N ARG A 312 6.90 -0.31 -4.08
CA ARG A 312 6.91 -1.33 -5.12
C ARG A 312 5.49 -1.75 -5.40
N GLU A 313 5.09 -1.69 -6.67
CA GLU A 313 3.75 -2.03 -7.14
C GLU A 313 3.82 -3.28 -8.02
N TYR A 314 2.84 -4.17 -7.90
CA TYR A 314 2.72 -5.33 -8.76
C TYR A 314 2.12 -4.90 -10.10
N ASP A 315 2.83 -5.16 -11.18
CA ASP A 315 2.34 -4.97 -12.53
C ASP A 315 1.64 -6.26 -13.01
N PRO A 316 0.30 -6.25 -13.19
CA PRO A 316 -0.43 -7.43 -13.61
C PRO A 316 -0.12 -7.85 -15.06
N GLN A 317 0.51 -6.99 -15.88
CA GLN A 317 0.89 -7.31 -17.26
C GLN A 317 2.21 -8.08 -17.32
N THR A 318 3.22 -7.60 -16.61
CA THR A 318 4.55 -8.26 -16.55
C THR A 318 4.59 -9.37 -15.52
N MET A 319 3.64 -9.37 -14.58
CA MET A 319 3.55 -10.29 -13.44
C MET A 319 4.74 -10.16 -12.48
N GLU A 320 5.37 -8.98 -12.47
CA GLU A 320 6.52 -8.64 -11.66
C GLU A 320 6.22 -7.42 -10.80
N TRP A 321 7.01 -7.26 -9.75
CA TRP A 321 7.03 -6.01 -9.00
C TRP A 321 7.87 -4.98 -9.75
N ALA A 322 7.44 -3.73 -9.71
CA ALA A 322 8.10 -2.60 -10.35
C ALA A 322 8.07 -1.38 -9.42
N ASP A 323 8.87 -0.37 -9.77
CA ASP A 323 8.77 0.94 -9.13
C ASP A 323 7.35 1.49 -9.26
N ALA A 324 6.83 1.98 -8.14
CA ALA A 324 5.47 2.48 -8.05
C ALA A 324 5.21 3.64 -9.02
N GLY A 325 4.22 3.49 -9.90
CA GLY A 325 4.03 4.41 -11.03
C GLY A 325 3.31 5.71 -10.71
N ARG A 326 2.58 5.77 -9.59
CA ARG A 326 1.80 6.96 -9.17
C ARG A 326 2.55 7.85 -8.19
N GLY A 327 3.17 8.92 -8.68
CA GLY A 327 4.02 9.80 -7.87
C GLY A 327 5.46 9.28 -7.78
N GLU A 328 6.25 9.77 -6.82
CA GLU A 328 7.62 9.31 -6.62
C GLU A 328 7.64 7.89 -6.01
N ASP A 329 8.36 6.97 -6.65
CA ASP A 329 8.63 5.61 -6.18
C ASP A 329 9.50 5.61 -4.91
N THR A 330 10.40 6.58 -4.81
CA THR A 330 11.28 6.78 -3.64
C THR A 330 11.03 8.17 -3.06
N GLN A 331 10.57 8.23 -1.81
CA GLN A 331 10.16 9.45 -1.12
C GLN A 331 11.02 9.69 0.12
N ALA A 332 11.44 10.93 0.35
CA ALA A 332 12.20 11.28 1.55
C ALA A 332 11.30 11.30 2.80
N LEU A 333 11.80 10.76 3.91
CA LEU A 333 11.15 10.79 5.21
C LEU A 333 11.91 11.72 6.16
N ARG A 334 11.16 12.47 6.97
CA ARG A 334 11.68 13.33 8.05
C ARG A 334 10.94 13.02 9.35
N PHE A 335 11.68 12.94 10.44
CA PHE A 335 11.13 12.68 11.76
C PHE A 335 12.04 13.26 12.86
N GLY A 336 11.59 13.26 14.12
CA GLY A 336 12.38 13.74 15.25
C GLY A 336 12.20 15.24 15.55
N PRO A 337 13.11 15.87 16.32
CA PRO A 337 12.96 17.26 16.74
C PRO A 337 12.90 18.23 15.55
N ALA A 338 11.99 19.20 15.61
CA ALA A 338 11.82 20.13 14.50
C ALA A 338 13.03 21.06 14.30
N ASP A 339 13.60 21.52 15.41
CA ASP A 339 14.75 22.44 15.44
C ASP A 339 16.04 21.81 14.92
N ALA A 340 16.21 20.49 15.09
CA ALA A 340 17.40 19.76 14.66
C ALA A 340 17.53 19.68 13.13
N ALA A 341 16.42 19.87 12.40
CA ALA A 341 16.40 19.79 10.95
C ALA A 341 16.59 21.15 10.25
N VAL A 342 16.78 22.24 11.01
CA VAL A 342 17.24 23.54 10.48
C VAL A 342 18.79 23.60 10.41
N SER A 343 19.50 22.85 11.27
CA SER A 343 20.97 22.94 11.38
C SER A 343 21.76 22.14 10.34
N SER A 344 21.11 21.32 9.50
CA SER A 344 21.77 20.64 8.36
C SER A 344 21.68 21.43 7.05
N GLY A 345 21.16 22.66 7.09
CA GLY A 345 21.02 23.57 5.94
C GLY A 345 22.16 24.55 5.73
N ALA A 346 23.35 24.33 6.31
CA ALA A 346 24.53 25.13 5.96
C ALA A 346 25.07 24.65 4.60
N ARG A 347 24.76 25.39 3.53
CA ARG A 347 25.48 25.31 2.25
C ARG A 347 26.98 25.47 2.53
N PRO A 348 27.84 24.49 2.21
CA PRO A 348 29.27 24.76 2.11
C PRO A 348 29.49 25.61 0.86
N GLU A 349 30.25 26.70 0.98
CA GLU A 349 30.80 27.38 -0.20
C GLU A 349 31.56 26.37 -1.07
N PRO A 350 31.40 26.42 -2.41
CA PRO A 350 32.04 25.47 -3.29
C PRO A 350 33.53 25.79 -3.42
N LEU A 351 34.38 24.92 -2.86
CA LEU A 351 35.76 24.79 -3.33
C LEU A 351 35.75 24.15 -4.74
N PRO A 352 36.56 24.63 -5.68
CA PRO A 352 36.60 24.09 -7.03
C PRO A 352 37.24 22.70 -6.98
N LYS A 353 36.46 21.66 -7.24
CA LYS A 353 36.97 20.31 -7.46
C LYS A 353 36.51 19.81 -8.82
N THR A 354 37.50 19.40 -9.61
CA THR A 354 37.37 18.68 -10.87
C THR A 354 36.42 17.49 -10.71
N PRO A 355 35.49 17.27 -11.65
CA PRO A 355 34.53 16.19 -11.55
C PRO A 355 35.25 14.84 -11.65
N PRO A 356 34.90 13.84 -10.81
CA PRO A 356 35.24 12.46 -11.11
C PRO A 356 34.53 12.03 -12.41
N PRO A 357 35.09 11.07 -13.17
CA PRO A 357 34.48 10.62 -14.41
C PRO A 357 33.06 10.10 -14.14
N GLU A 358 32.07 10.69 -14.81
CA GLU A 358 30.67 10.26 -14.78
C GLU A 358 30.59 8.83 -15.32
N GLU A 359 30.17 7.88 -14.49
CA GLU A 359 29.48 6.71 -15.02
C GLU A 359 28.15 7.21 -15.64
N PRO A 360 27.85 6.88 -16.90
CA PRO A 360 26.63 7.35 -17.54
C PRO A 360 25.43 6.81 -16.77
N SER A 361 24.56 7.71 -16.33
CA SER A 361 23.30 7.30 -15.72
C SER A 361 22.55 6.37 -16.67
N PRO A 362 21.94 5.26 -16.17
CA PRO A 362 21.12 4.40 -17.01
C PRO A 362 20.10 5.24 -17.79
N PRO A 363 19.77 4.88 -19.05
CA PRO A 363 19.03 5.73 -19.97
C PRO A 363 17.76 6.33 -19.37
N SER A 364 17.06 5.58 -18.51
CA SER A 364 15.84 5.96 -17.76
C SER A 364 15.98 7.15 -16.81
N LEU A 365 17.19 7.41 -16.28
CA LEU A 365 17.43 8.51 -15.34
C LEU A 365 17.70 9.85 -16.04
N THR A 366 18.00 9.82 -17.33
CA THR A 366 18.19 11.03 -18.14
C THR A 366 16.84 11.69 -18.47
N ARG A 367 16.80 13.02 -18.64
CA ARG A 367 15.59 13.75 -19.06
C ARG A 367 14.95 13.14 -20.32
N LYS A 368 15.78 12.77 -21.29
CA LYS A 368 15.34 12.10 -22.52
C LYS A 368 14.77 10.72 -22.26
N GLY A 369 15.37 9.95 -21.34
CA GLY A 369 14.84 8.67 -20.88
C GLY A 369 13.48 8.79 -20.20
N ARG A 370 13.32 9.72 -19.27
CA ARG A 370 12.04 9.96 -18.58
C ARG A 370 10.92 10.33 -19.56
N ILE A 371 11.24 11.18 -20.54
CA ILE A 371 10.29 11.55 -21.61
C ILE A 371 9.98 10.34 -22.51
N ALA A 372 10.97 9.53 -22.86
CA ALA A 372 10.79 8.33 -23.67
C ALA A 372 9.89 7.28 -22.98
N VAL A 373 10.08 7.06 -21.68
CA VAL A 373 9.22 6.16 -20.87
C VAL A 373 7.77 6.66 -20.87
N LYS A 374 7.55 7.97 -20.68
CA LYS A 374 6.20 8.56 -20.73
C LYS A 374 5.54 8.41 -22.10
N ILE A 375 6.29 8.60 -23.20
CA ILE A 375 5.80 8.36 -24.56
C ILE A 375 5.41 6.89 -24.73
N GLN A 376 6.23 5.96 -24.24
CA GLN A 376 5.94 4.52 -24.31
C GLN A 376 4.67 4.15 -23.52
N HIS A 377 4.45 4.74 -22.36
CA HIS A 377 3.22 4.53 -21.58
C HIS A 377 1.98 5.05 -22.33
N LEU A 378 2.08 6.22 -22.97
CA LEU A 378 0.99 6.77 -23.78
C LEU A 378 0.70 5.92 -25.02
N GLU A 379 1.73 5.38 -25.67
CA GLU A 379 1.57 4.45 -26.80
C GLU A 379 0.83 3.18 -26.39
N ARG A 380 1.22 2.58 -25.25
CA ARG A 380 0.53 1.40 -24.71
C ARG A 380 -0.91 1.71 -24.33
N ALA A 381 -1.18 2.88 -23.74
CA ALA A 381 -2.53 3.30 -23.39
C ALA A 381 -3.42 3.47 -24.65
N ILE A 382 -2.89 4.11 -25.70
CA ILE A 382 -3.60 4.27 -26.99
C ILE A 382 -3.92 2.90 -27.62
N ASP A 383 -2.96 1.97 -27.63
CA ASP A 383 -3.16 0.64 -28.20
C ASP A 383 -4.12 -0.22 -27.37
N SER A 384 -4.10 -0.08 -26.05
CA SER A 384 -5.09 -0.70 -25.15
C SER A 384 -6.49 -0.22 -25.49
N HIS A 385 -6.71 1.09 -25.57
CA HIS A 385 -8.00 1.67 -25.97
C HIS A 385 -8.45 1.14 -27.35
N ARG A 386 -7.56 1.11 -28.35
CA ARG A 386 -7.87 0.55 -29.69
C ARG A 386 -8.31 -0.90 -29.64
N THR A 387 -7.67 -1.68 -28.79
CA THR A 387 -8.01 -3.10 -28.61
C THR A 387 -9.37 -3.25 -27.95
N THR A 388 -9.66 -2.50 -26.88
CA THR A 388 -10.97 -2.49 -26.23
C THR A 388 -12.09 -2.10 -27.20
N LEU A 389 -11.89 -1.07 -28.02
CA LEU A 389 -12.88 -0.66 -29.02
C LEU A 389 -13.14 -1.76 -30.06
N ARG A 390 -12.08 -2.40 -30.57
CA ARG A 390 -12.22 -3.53 -31.51
C ARG A 390 -13.03 -4.66 -30.92
N VAL A 391 -12.74 -5.05 -29.67
CA VAL A 391 -13.49 -6.11 -28.97
C VAL A 391 -14.96 -5.71 -28.84
N GLN A 392 -15.25 -4.48 -28.40
CA GLN A 392 -16.63 -3.99 -28.27
C GLN A 392 -17.37 -3.98 -29.61
N LEU A 393 -16.75 -3.52 -30.70
CA LEU A 393 -17.35 -3.53 -32.03
C LEU A 393 -17.65 -4.95 -32.52
N VAL A 394 -16.74 -5.91 -32.27
CA VAL A 394 -16.95 -7.33 -32.59
C VAL A 394 -18.11 -7.91 -31.77
N SER A 395 -18.17 -7.63 -30.46
CA SER A 395 -19.25 -8.09 -29.59
C SER A 395 -20.61 -7.51 -30.00
N VAL A 396 -20.67 -6.23 -30.37
CA VAL A 396 -21.90 -5.60 -30.88
C VAL A 396 -22.30 -6.22 -32.21
N GLY A 397 -21.35 -6.44 -33.12
CA GLY A 397 -21.61 -7.13 -34.39
C GLY A 397 -22.18 -8.53 -34.19
N ALA A 398 -21.59 -9.32 -33.27
CA ALA A 398 -22.08 -10.65 -32.92
C ALA A 398 -23.49 -10.61 -32.32
N ALA A 399 -23.77 -9.65 -31.43
CA ALA A 399 -25.09 -9.47 -30.83
C ALA A 399 -26.16 -9.10 -31.86
N VAL A 400 -25.83 -8.25 -32.83
CA VAL A 400 -26.74 -7.90 -33.95
C VAL A 400 -27.04 -9.13 -34.80
N VAL A 401 -26.03 -9.92 -35.16
CA VAL A 401 -26.21 -11.15 -35.95
C VAL A 401 -27.09 -12.16 -35.20
N LEU A 402 -26.84 -12.38 -33.91
CA LEU A 402 -27.63 -13.28 -33.07
C LEU A 402 -29.07 -12.77 -32.91
N GLY A 403 -29.26 -11.47 -32.74
CA GLY A 403 -30.57 -10.82 -32.67
C GLY A 403 -31.36 -10.97 -33.97
N MET A 404 -30.72 -10.81 -35.12
CA MET A 404 -31.34 -11.03 -36.44
C MET A 404 -31.73 -12.49 -36.67
N ALA A 405 -30.87 -13.44 -36.27
CA ALA A 405 -31.17 -14.87 -36.35
C ALA A 405 -32.35 -15.25 -35.44
N LEU A 406 -32.38 -14.72 -34.21
CA LEU A 406 -33.47 -14.91 -33.27
C LEU A 406 -34.79 -14.30 -33.79
N ALA A 407 -34.74 -13.08 -34.34
CA ALA A 407 -35.91 -12.43 -34.93
C ALA A 407 -36.46 -13.24 -36.12
N ALA A 408 -35.60 -13.74 -36.99
CA ALA A 408 -36.00 -14.60 -38.12
C ALA A 408 -36.61 -15.93 -37.65
N TYR A 409 -36.09 -16.52 -36.57
CA TYR A 409 -36.63 -17.73 -35.96
C TYR A 409 -38.02 -17.48 -35.34
N LEU A 410 -38.16 -16.41 -34.56
CA LEU A 410 -39.42 -16.02 -33.91
C LEU A 410 -40.49 -15.66 -34.94
N TYR A 411 -40.12 -14.99 -36.03
CA TYR A 411 -41.03 -14.67 -37.14
C TYR A 411 -41.61 -15.93 -37.82
N ARG A 412 -40.84 -17.04 -37.84
CA ARG A 412 -41.30 -18.33 -38.41
C ARG A 412 -42.14 -19.16 -37.44
N THR A 413 -42.08 -18.89 -36.15
CA THR A 413 -42.63 -19.76 -35.10
C THR A 413 -43.79 -19.15 -34.30
N LEU A 414 -43.94 -17.82 -34.30
CA LEU A 414 -44.98 -17.11 -33.54
C LEU A 414 -46.07 -16.48 -34.44
N PRO A 415 -47.31 -16.31 -33.93
CA PRO A 415 -48.37 -15.58 -34.63
C PRO A 415 -47.99 -14.12 -34.91
N PRO A 416 -48.47 -13.50 -36.02
CA PRO A 416 -47.95 -12.24 -36.57
C PRO A 416 -48.06 -11.00 -35.66
N VAL A 417 -48.86 -11.05 -34.60
CA VAL A 417 -49.06 -9.91 -33.67
C VAL A 417 -47.93 -9.80 -32.62
N LEU A 418 -47.23 -10.89 -32.31
CA LEU A 418 -46.13 -10.92 -31.31
C LEU A 418 -44.74 -10.69 -31.92
N SER A 419 -44.58 -10.83 -33.24
CA SER A 419 -43.27 -10.75 -33.92
C SER A 419 -42.79 -9.32 -34.17
N VAL A 420 -43.71 -8.35 -34.32
CA VAL A 420 -43.38 -6.96 -34.65
C VAL A 420 -42.92 -6.16 -33.44
N SER A 421 -43.51 -6.39 -32.26
CA SER A 421 -43.19 -5.66 -31.02
C SER A 421 -41.90 -6.14 -30.35
N GLY A 422 -41.60 -7.45 -30.40
CA GLY A 422 -40.37 -8.02 -29.83
C GLY A 422 -39.08 -7.67 -30.59
N GLY A 423 -39.15 -7.60 -31.93
CA GLY A 423 -37.99 -7.27 -32.77
C GLY A 423 -37.53 -5.81 -32.66
N PHE A 424 -38.48 -4.88 -32.51
CA PHE A 424 -38.17 -3.45 -32.37
C PHE A 424 -37.52 -3.10 -31.02
N ALA A 425 -37.92 -3.77 -29.93
CA ALA A 425 -37.33 -3.54 -28.61
C ALA A 425 -35.85 -3.96 -28.52
N LEU A 426 -35.47 -5.05 -29.21
CA LEU A 426 -34.09 -5.55 -29.29
C LEU A 426 -33.18 -4.65 -30.15
N LEU A 427 -33.72 -4.03 -31.21
CA LEU A 427 -32.98 -3.09 -32.05
C LEU A 427 -32.75 -1.73 -31.38
N PHE A 428 -33.69 -1.25 -30.57
CA PHE A 428 -33.59 0.06 -29.92
C PHE A 428 -32.67 0.06 -28.68
N ALA A 429 -32.61 -1.03 -27.90
CA ALA A 429 -31.78 -1.10 -26.69
C ALA A 429 -30.27 -0.92 -26.95
N GLY A 430 -29.77 -1.26 -28.14
CA GLY A 430 -28.37 -1.05 -28.53
C GLY A 430 -28.05 0.31 -29.18
N SER A 431 -29.07 1.06 -29.61
CA SER A 431 -28.92 2.18 -30.56
C SER A 431 -28.54 3.52 -29.91
N ILE A 432 -28.85 3.73 -28.62
CA ILE A 432 -28.62 5.02 -27.93
C ILE A 432 -27.27 5.06 -27.19
N GLY A 433 -26.75 3.92 -26.71
CA GLY A 433 -25.52 3.88 -25.92
C GLY A 433 -24.22 3.86 -26.74
N LEU A 434 -24.26 3.36 -27.99
CA LEU A 434 -23.07 3.20 -28.82
C LEU A 434 -22.47 4.53 -29.30
N PRO A 435 -23.24 5.52 -29.79
CA PRO A 435 -22.70 6.81 -30.22
C PRO A 435 -22.04 7.58 -29.08
N MET A 436 -22.64 7.56 -27.88
CA MET A 436 -22.08 8.20 -26.69
C MET A 436 -20.76 7.55 -26.25
N ARG A 437 -20.68 6.21 -26.27
CA ARG A 437 -19.44 5.48 -25.95
C ARG A 437 -18.35 5.70 -26.99
N LEU A 438 -18.70 5.82 -28.26
CA LEU A 438 -17.75 6.16 -29.34
C LEU A 438 -17.24 7.60 -29.19
N ALA A 439 -18.09 8.53 -28.79
CA ALA A 439 -17.70 9.93 -28.53
C ALA A 439 -16.74 10.02 -27.32
N SER A 440 -17.06 9.37 -26.20
CA SER A 440 -16.18 9.34 -25.03
C SER A 440 -14.84 8.65 -25.31
N TYR A 441 -14.88 7.60 -26.14
CA TYR A 441 -13.67 6.90 -26.57
C TYR A 441 -12.76 7.79 -27.42
N ARG A 442 -13.34 8.50 -28.39
CA ARG A 442 -12.61 9.43 -29.26
C ARG A 442 -11.97 10.54 -28.44
N GLU A 443 -12.71 11.10 -27.49
CA GLU A 443 -12.20 12.14 -26.58
C GLU A 443 -11.01 11.64 -25.73
N ALA A 444 -11.08 10.41 -25.21
CA ALA A 444 -9.97 9.81 -24.47
C ALA A 444 -8.71 9.63 -25.33
N ILE A 445 -8.87 9.11 -26.56
CA ILE A 445 -7.77 8.96 -27.51
C ILE A 445 -7.17 10.30 -27.93
N ASP A 446 -7.99 11.32 -28.17
CA ASP A 446 -7.52 12.64 -28.57
C ASP A 446 -6.67 13.28 -27.45
N ARG A 447 -7.07 13.10 -26.18
CA ARG A 447 -6.28 13.55 -25.01
C ARG A 447 -4.95 12.81 -24.86
N LEU A 448 -4.93 11.50 -25.11
CA LEU A 448 -3.70 10.70 -25.08
C LEU A 448 -2.74 11.08 -26.22
N HIS A 449 -3.26 11.31 -27.42
CA HIS A 449 -2.47 11.81 -28.55
C HIS A 449 -1.91 13.21 -28.27
N PHE A 450 -2.71 14.11 -27.70
CA PHE A 450 -2.25 15.43 -27.29
C PHE A 450 -1.05 15.37 -26.33
N LEU A 451 -1.12 14.49 -25.32
CA LEU A 451 0.00 14.29 -24.39
C LEU A 451 1.22 13.71 -25.10
N LYS A 452 1.02 12.70 -25.95
CA LYS A 452 2.11 12.03 -26.68
C LYS A 452 2.85 13.01 -27.58
N ASP A 453 2.14 13.79 -28.37
CA ASP A 453 2.70 14.79 -29.27
C ASP A 453 3.42 15.89 -28.48
N GLY A 454 2.88 16.27 -27.33
CA GLY A 454 3.53 17.20 -26.40
C GLY A 454 4.88 16.69 -25.90
N TYR A 455 4.94 15.46 -25.40
CA TYR A 455 6.19 14.85 -24.93
C TYR A 455 7.21 14.63 -26.06
N GLN A 456 6.75 14.26 -27.27
CA GLN A 456 7.61 14.13 -28.44
C GLN A 456 8.26 15.47 -28.81
N ARG A 457 7.52 16.58 -28.73
CA ARG A 457 8.09 17.93 -28.91
C ARG A 457 9.14 18.25 -27.86
N CYS A 458 8.88 17.92 -26.59
CA CYS A 458 9.83 18.12 -25.48
C CYS A 458 11.07 17.21 -25.55
N ALA A 459 11.00 16.08 -26.27
CA ALA A 459 12.14 15.22 -26.54
C ALA A 459 13.10 15.84 -27.57
N SER A 460 12.56 16.57 -28.54
CA SER A 460 13.32 17.25 -29.60
C SER A 460 13.76 18.68 -29.21
N HIS A 461 13.00 19.37 -28.36
CA HIS A 461 13.24 20.75 -27.95
C HIS A 461 13.12 20.92 -26.44
N ARG A 462 14.01 21.71 -25.83
CA ARG A 462 13.99 21.95 -24.39
C ARG A 462 12.95 23.01 -24.03
N ASP A 463 11.82 22.55 -23.46
CA ASP A 463 10.78 23.40 -22.88
C ASP A 463 10.35 22.82 -21.52
N ASP A 464 10.85 23.39 -20.43
CA ASP A 464 10.65 22.86 -19.07
C ASP A 464 9.27 23.25 -18.48
N GLU A 465 8.64 24.33 -18.98
CA GLU A 465 7.29 24.74 -18.58
C GLU A 465 6.23 23.85 -19.22
N LEU A 466 6.38 23.54 -20.52
CA LEU A 466 5.51 22.61 -21.21
C LEU A 466 5.58 21.21 -20.60
N VAL A 467 6.77 20.73 -20.22
CA VAL A 467 6.92 19.45 -19.51
C VAL A 467 6.13 19.44 -18.20
N ARG A 468 6.21 20.51 -17.40
CA ARG A 468 5.43 20.60 -16.15
C ARG A 468 3.92 20.52 -16.39
N VAL A 469 3.41 21.22 -17.40
CA VAL A 469 1.99 21.21 -17.76
C VAL A 469 1.55 19.85 -18.30
N LEU A 470 2.38 19.22 -19.13
CA LEU A 470 2.13 17.87 -19.65
C LEU A 470 2.17 16.83 -18.53
N ASP A 471 3.05 16.98 -17.55
CA ASP A 471 3.14 16.14 -16.36
C ASP A 471 1.86 16.26 -15.54
N GLU A 472 1.43 17.47 -15.20
CA GLU A 472 0.18 17.69 -14.46
C GLU A 472 -1.04 17.10 -15.16
N ARG A 473 -1.10 17.18 -16.50
CA ARG A 473 -2.19 16.60 -17.29
C ARG A 473 -2.10 15.09 -17.41
N PHE A 474 -0.89 14.53 -17.52
CA PHE A 474 -0.65 13.09 -17.54
C PHE A 474 -1.14 12.43 -16.25
N HIS A 475 -0.82 12.99 -15.09
CA HIS A 475 -1.28 12.50 -13.77
C HIS A 475 -2.80 12.61 -13.54
N ARG A 476 -3.50 13.44 -14.31
CA ARG A 476 -4.97 13.53 -14.25
C ARG A 476 -5.67 12.57 -15.20
N LEU A 477 -4.95 12.03 -16.19
CA LEU A 477 -5.52 11.22 -17.27
C LEU A 477 -5.23 9.72 -17.10
N ILE A 478 -4.15 9.38 -16.38
CA ILE A 478 -3.69 8.03 -16.01
C ILE A 478 -3.65 7.96 -14.48
#